data_AF-A0A1B7UFL9-F1
#
_entry.id   AF-A0A1B7UFL9-F1
#
_cell.length_a   1.000
_cell.length_b   1.000
_cell.length_c   1.000
_cell.angle_alpha   90.00
_cell.angle_beta   90.00
_cell.angle_gamma   90.00
#
_symmetry.space_group_name_H-M   'P 1'
#
loop_
_entity.id
_entity.type
_entity.pdbx_description
1 polymer ?
#
loop_
_entity_poly.entity_id
_entity_poly.type
_entity_poly.pdbx_seq_one_letter_code
_entity_poly.pdbx_strand_id
1 'polypeptide(L)'
;MRKLIIASVLAAALSPLSATAGLVTTWEYFASSDWESPVVFSGGNGTTVVEDKVISWGATGGNYEGGGSLNRSALVLDEMANTAFATTGDTAAALTNSITHHNNVLTAGFQTLQSATLRTSLTLKPFAPEMGPTFPAKVLNFDIRFKETPNNGSNTSCGFTSVSSCDDIFVIINQEDLQTSFVYDGFKYTINLIETTQSLNLLSAAACAIAGAQAGCLGFQTIEGQENKAQFGFLINAEQLDVSAPGTLGVFALGLLGLGLTARRRQPQLS
;
A
#
# COMPACT_ATOMS: atom_id res chain seq x y z
N MET A 1 52.39 -38.89 -44.21
CA MET A 1 50.95 -38.78 -43.85
C MET A 1 50.80 -39.06 -42.36
N ARG A 2 49.94 -38.29 -41.68
CA ARG A 2 49.43 -38.42 -40.30
C ARG A 2 50.41 -38.09 -39.16
N LYS A 3 50.09 -37.25 -38.17
CA LYS A 3 49.02 -36.26 -37.93
C LYS A 3 49.54 -35.47 -36.71
N LEU A 4 49.89 -34.19 -36.84
CA LEU A 4 50.07 -33.31 -35.68
C LEU A 4 48.68 -33.05 -35.09
N ILE A 5 48.47 -33.44 -33.83
CA ILE A 5 47.29 -33.02 -33.06
C ILE A 5 47.73 -31.86 -32.18
N ILE A 6 47.47 -30.65 -32.65
CA ILE A 6 47.56 -29.43 -31.85
C ILE A 6 46.33 -29.40 -30.95
N ALA A 7 46.54 -29.57 -29.64
CA ALA A 7 45.49 -29.39 -28.65
C ALA A 7 45.38 -27.90 -28.30
N SER A 8 44.53 -27.19 -29.01
CA SER A 8 44.17 -25.81 -28.70
C SER A 8 43.19 -25.80 -27.52
N VAL A 9 43.68 -25.52 -26.31
CA VAL A 9 42.80 -25.20 -25.16
C VAL A 9 42.41 -23.73 -25.29
N LEU A 10 41.29 -23.48 -25.99
CA LEU A 10 40.65 -22.18 -25.98
C LEU A 10 39.88 -22.05 -24.66
N ALA A 11 40.56 -21.58 -23.62
CA ALA A 11 39.91 -21.13 -22.39
C ALA A 11 39.16 -19.82 -22.71
N ALA A 12 37.94 -19.95 -23.22
CA ALA A 12 37.00 -18.84 -23.26
C ALA A 12 36.73 -18.43 -21.80
N ALA A 13 37.38 -17.36 -21.36
CA ALA A 13 37.02 -16.66 -20.15
C ALA A 13 35.61 -16.07 -20.36
N LEU A 14 34.59 -16.89 -20.12
CA LEU A 14 33.25 -16.40 -19.83
C LEU A 14 33.39 -15.69 -18.49
N SER A 15 33.67 -14.39 -18.52
CA SER A 15 33.44 -13.51 -17.37
C SER A 15 31.98 -13.71 -17.00
N PRO A 16 31.65 -14.31 -15.84
CA PRO A 16 30.28 -14.27 -15.38
C PRO A 16 29.99 -12.79 -15.15
N LEU A 17 29.16 -12.19 -16.00
CA LEU A 17 28.40 -11.00 -15.66
C LEU A 17 27.56 -11.40 -14.45
N SER A 18 28.17 -11.30 -13.28
CA SER A 18 27.48 -11.42 -12.01
C SER A 18 26.72 -10.12 -11.93
N ALA A 19 25.49 -10.09 -12.42
CA ALA A 19 24.55 -9.06 -12.01
C ALA A 19 24.45 -9.20 -10.49
N THR A 20 25.18 -8.36 -9.76
CA THR A 20 25.09 -8.36 -8.31
C THR A 20 23.72 -7.80 -7.99
N ALA A 21 22.87 -8.64 -7.42
CA ALA A 21 21.71 -8.25 -6.65
C ALA A 21 22.05 -6.99 -5.82
N GLY A 22 21.49 -5.84 -6.20
CA GLY A 22 21.76 -4.55 -5.58
C GLY A 22 20.57 -4.10 -4.74
N LEU A 23 20.83 -3.68 -3.50
CA LEU A 23 19.79 -3.05 -2.68
C LEU A 23 19.39 -1.72 -3.33
N VAL A 24 18.10 -1.56 -3.61
CA VAL A 24 17.51 -0.27 -4.00
C VAL A 24 17.38 0.57 -2.75
N THR A 25 18.14 1.65 -2.68
CA THR A 25 18.14 2.58 -1.53
C THR A 25 17.10 3.67 -1.69
N THR A 26 16.73 4.02 -2.92
CA THR A 26 15.74 5.07 -3.20
C THR A 26 14.81 4.64 -4.33
N TRP A 27 13.53 4.86 -4.11
CA TRP A 27 12.45 4.58 -5.05
C TRP A 27 11.81 5.88 -5.51
N GLU A 28 11.66 6.06 -6.82
CA GLU A 28 10.68 7.00 -7.37
C GLU A 28 9.30 6.35 -7.27
N TYR A 29 8.30 7.08 -6.78
CA TYR A 29 6.95 6.56 -6.62
C TYR A 29 5.87 7.56 -7.01
N PHE A 30 4.70 7.02 -7.32
CA PHE A 30 3.45 7.76 -7.49
C PHE A 30 2.30 6.95 -6.94
N ALA A 31 1.42 7.58 -6.16
CA ALA A 31 0.21 6.96 -5.66
C ALA A 31 -1.03 7.71 -6.14
N SER A 32 -2.08 6.98 -6.49
CA SER A 32 -3.39 7.53 -6.84
C SER A 32 -4.47 6.81 -6.04
N SER A 33 -5.61 7.45 -5.81
CA SER A 33 -6.74 6.85 -5.13
C SER A 33 -8.06 7.35 -5.68
N ASP A 34 -8.94 6.40 -5.98
CA ASP A 34 -10.25 6.63 -6.57
C ASP A 34 -11.30 5.87 -5.78
N TRP A 35 -12.50 6.43 -5.67
CA TRP A 35 -13.67 5.68 -5.25
C TRP A 35 -14.09 4.72 -6.35
N GLU A 36 -14.25 3.44 -5.99
CA GLU A 36 -14.69 2.39 -6.90
C GLU A 36 -16.15 2.00 -6.62
N SER A 37 -16.86 1.62 -7.68
CA SER A 37 -18.21 1.08 -7.54
C SER A 37 -18.19 -0.38 -7.05
N PRO A 38 -19.16 -0.81 -6.22
CA PRO A 38 -20.35 -0.06 -5.82
C PRO A 38 -20.13 0.82 -4.58
N VAL A 39 -20.67 2.04 -4.62
CA VAL A 39 -20.91 2.86 -3.43
C VAL A 39 -22.35 2.66 -2.98
N VAL A 40 -22.55 2.33 -1.71
CA VAL A 40 -23.85 1.93 -1.16
C VAL A 40 -24.33 2.98 -0.16
N PHE A 41 -25.54 3.48 -0.38
CA PHE A 41 -26.22 4.40 0.52
C PHE A 41 -27.42 3.73 1.19
N SER A 42 -27.82 4.25 2.34
CA SER A 42 -29.09 3.92 2.99
C SER A 42 -30.26 4.45 2.16
N GLY A 43 -31.45 3.88 2.38
CA GLY A 43 -32.69 4.46 1.83
C GLY A 43 -33.07 5.75 2.55
N GLY A 44 -33.66 6.70 1.84
CA GLY A 44 -34.05 7.99 2.40
C GLY A 44 -34.33 9.05 1.34
N ASN A 45 -34.47 10.29 1.80
CA ASN A 45 -34.62 11.50 0.99
C ASN A 45 -33.25 12.13 0.64
N GLY A 46 -33.25 13.28 -0.02
CA GLY A 46 -32.02 14.00 -0.40
C GLY A 46 -31.36 13.40 -1.64
N THR A 47 -30.11 13.80 -1.91
CA THR A 47 -29.34 13.34 -3.06
C THR A 47 -27.96 12.86 -2.69
N THR A 48 -27.46 11.89 -3.46
CA THR A 48 -26.12 11.33 -3.36
C THR A 48 -25.30 11.74 -4.59
N VAL A 49 -24.01 11.97 -4.41
CA VAL A 49 -23.05 12.21 -5.47
C VAL A 49 -21.92 11.21 -5.29
N VAL A 50 -21.53 10.57 -6.39
CA VAL A 50 -20.40 9.65 -6.45
C VAL A 50 -19.57 10.03 -7.67
N GLU A 51 -18.39 10.55 -7.39
CA GLU A 51 -17.34 10.90 -8.35
C GLU A 51 -16.04 10.24 -7.88
N ASP A 52 -15.04 10.17 -8.76
CA ASP A 52 -13.78 9.47 -8.49
C ASP A 52 -13.10 9.95 -7.19
N LYS A 53 -13.24 11.24 -6.84
CA LYS A 53 -12.59 11.85 -5.66
C LYS A 53 -13.55 12.25 -4.56
N VAL A 54 -14.85 12.21 -4.81
CA VAL A 54 -15.86 12.73 -3.88
C VAL A 54 -17.04 11.78 -3.81
N ILE A 55 -17.34 11.32 -2.60
CA ILE A 55 -18.64 10.75 -2.26
C ILE A 55 -19.32 11.74 -1.33
N SER A 56 -20.50 12.23 -1.69
CA SER A 56 -21.28 13.11 -0.79
C SER A 56 -22.75 12.75 -0.72
N TRP A 57 -23.38 13.06 0.40
CA TRP A 57 -24.80 12.79 0.65
C TRP A 57 -25.43 13.87 1.52
N GLY A 58 -26.75 14.01 1.46
CA GLY A 58 -27.50 15.00 2.22
C GLY A 58 -28.46 15.81 1.36
N ALA A 59 -28.61 17.10 1.68
CA ALA A 59 -29.61 17.95 1.05
C ALA A 59 -29.39 18.12 -0.47
N THR A 60 -30.49 18.13 -1.22
CA THR A 60 -30.49 18.43 -2.66
C THR A 60 -30.04 19.86 -2.91
N GLY A 61 -29.01 20.04 -3.74
CA GLY A 61 -28.42 21.36 -4.01
C GLY A 61 -27.64 21.96 -2.83
N GLY A 62 -27.34 21.17 -1.81
CA GLY A 62 -26.53 21.58 -0.66
C GLY A 62 -25.02 21.54 -0.94
N ASN A 63 -24.22 21.89 0.07
CA ASN A 63 -22.75 21.84 0.05
C ASN A 63 -22.21 21.10 1.28
N TYR A 64 -21.05 20.47 1.16
CA TYR A 64 -20.30 19.86 2.26
C TYR A 64 -19.19 20.77 2.83
N GLU A 65 -18.75 21.80 2.09
CA GLU A 65 -17.66 22.70 2.49
C GLU A 65 -18.12 23.90 3.34
N GLY A 66 -19.36 23.93 3.87
CA GLY A 66 -19.84 25.11 4.59
C GLY A 66 -21.10 24.91 5.43
N GLY A 67 -21.36 25.88 6.31
CA GLY A 67 -22.54 25.91 7.17
C GLY A 67 -23.73 26.60 6.49
N GLY A 68 -24.82 25.87 6.30
CA GLY A 68 -26.10 26.39 5.82
C GLY A 68 -27.27 25.53 6.31
N SER A 69 -28.47 25.78 5.77
CA SER A 69 -29.65 24.92 6.02
C SER A 69 -29.70 23.70 5.10
N LEU A 70 -28.93 23.73 4.01
CA LEU A 70 -28.80 22.64 3.04
C LEU A 70 -27.39 22.04 3.13
N ASN A 71 -27.16 21.26 4.18
CA ASN A 71 -25.87 20.63 4.41
C ASN A 71 -25.77 19.28 3.71
N ARG A 72 -24.53 18.92 3.39
CA ARG A 72 -24.11 17.60 2.92
C ARG A 72 -22.92 17.13 3.73
N SER A 73 -22.79 15.83 3.95
CA SER A 73 -21.54 15.23 4.44
C SER A 73 -20.82 14.60 3.26
N ALA A 74 -19.49 14.47 3.35
CA ALA A 74 -18.69 13.97 2.24
C ALA A 74 -17.40 13.28 2.68
N LEU A 75 -16.98 12.29 1.88
CA LEU A 75 -15.63 11.77 1.85
C LEU A 75 -14.91 12.30 0.60
N VAL A 76 -13.81 13.03 0.82
CA VAL A 76 -13.03 13.69 -0.22
C VAL A 76 -11.62 13.13 -0.22
N LEU A 77 -11.09 12.83 -1.41
CA LEU A 77 -9.72 12.36 -1.61
C LEU A 77 -8.84 13.51 -2.08
N ASP A 78 -7.74 13.77 -1.38
CA ASP A 78 -6.64 14.60 -1.90
C ASP A 78 -5.52 13.68 -2.41
N GLU A 79 -5.08 13.92 -3.63
CA GLU A 79 -4.08 13.08 -4.29
C GLU A 79 -2.68 13.70 -4.33
N MET A 80 -1.70 12.83 -4.54
CA MET A 80 -0.37 13.25 -4.97
C MET A 80 -0.42 13.99 -6.30
N ALA A 81 0.09 15.22 -6.32
CA ALA A 81 0.15 16.01 -7.54
C ALA A 81 1.26 15.55 -8.51
N ASN A 82 2.36 15.00 -7.99
CA ASN A 82 3.56 14.62 -8.76
C ASN A 82 4.20 13.35 -8.18
N THR A 83 5.14 12.75 -8.94
CA THR A 83 6.01 11.71 -8.40
C THR A 83 6.87 12.25 -7.25
N ALA A 84 7.23 11.37 -6.33
CA ALA A 84 8.07 11.67 -5.18
C ALA A 84 9.10 10.55 -4.94
N PHE A 85 9.92 10.69 -3.90
CA PHE A 85 10.98 9.72 -3.56
C PHE A 85 10.78 9.13 -2.17
N ALA A 86 10.99 7.82 -2.06
CA ALA A 86 10.97 7.07 -0.81
C ALA A 86 12.35 6.42 -0.59
N THR A 87 12.83 6.46 0.64
CA THR A 87 14.11 5.87 1.03
C THR A 87 13.88 4.53 1.71
N THR A 88 14.58 3.48 1.26
CA THR A 88 14.49 2.15 1.86
C THR A 88 15.09 2.16 3.26
N GLY A 89 14.35 1.67 4.26
CA GLY A 89 14.78 1.62 5.65
C GLY A 89 14.62 2.93 6.41
N ASP A 90 13.98 3.94 5.81
CA ASP A 90 13.68 5.19 6.51
C ASP A 90 12.59 4.98 7.57
N THR A 91 12.61 5.84 8.59
CA THR A 91 11.58 5.93 9.63
C THR A 91 10.52 6.98 9.29
N ALA A 92 10.83 7.92 8.41
CA ALA A 92 9.87 8.89 7.90
C ALA A 92 9.03 8.28 6.77
N ALA A 93 7.71 8.40 6.89
CA ALA A 93 6.77 7.92 5.89
C ALA A 93 6.89 8.71 4.58
N ALA A 94 6.93 8.02 3.45
CA ALA A 94 6.74 8.62 2.14
C ALA A 94 5.24 8.92 1.96
N LEU A 95 4.86 10.21 2.00
CA LEU A 95 3.45 10.63 1.99
C LEU A 95 2.76 10.36 0.65
N THR A 96 1.52 9.90 0.73
CA THR A 96 0.65 9.60 -0.41
C THR A 96 -0.62 10.46 -0.37
N ASN A 97 -1.76 9.85 -0.64
CA ASN A 97 -3.06 10.51 -0.65
C ASN A 97 -3.61 10.66 0.77
N SER A 98 -4.64 11.50 0.91
CA SER A 98 -5.41 11.63 2.15
C SER A 98 -6.89 11.50 1.91
N ILE A 99 -7.62 11.13 2.96
CA ILE A 99 -9.07 11.10 2.98
C ILE A 99 -9.55 12.12 4.00
N THR A 100 -10.44 13.02 3.60
CA THR A 100 -11.10 13.97 4.50
C THR A 100 -12.57 13.62 4.59
N HIS A 101 -13.05 13.41 5.82
CA HIS A 101 -14.47 13.32 6.10
C HIS A 101 -14.97 14.69 6.56
N HIS A 102 -15.79 15.33 5.74
CA HIS A 102 -16.57 16.51 6.12
C HIS A 102 -17.87 16.04 6.76
N ASN A 103 -17.95 16.15 8.09
CA ASN A 103 -19.14 15.74 8.83
C ASN A 103 -20.00 16.97 9.14
N ASN A 104 -21.19 17.05 8.55
CA ASN A 104 -22.11 18.15 8.79
C ASN A 104 -23.43 17.64 9.37
N VAL A 105 -24.07 18.48 10.18
CA VAL A 105 -25.40 18.18 10.71
C VAL A 105 -26.41 18.07 9.56
N LEU A 106 -26.83 16.84 9.28
CA LEU A 106 -27.85 16.52 8.29
C LEU A 106 -29.26 16.47 8.89
N THR A 107 -30.25 16.82 8.07
CA THR A 107 -31.66 16.62 8.40
C THR A 107 -31.98 15.13 8.45
N ALA A 108 -32.74 14.71 9.47
CA ALA A 108 -33.14 13.32 9.62
C ALA A 108 -33.86 12.77 8.38
N GLY A 109 -33.52 11.54 8.01
CA GLY A 109 -34.14 10.82 6.89
C GLY A 109 -33.51 11.07 5.53
N PHE A 110 -32.39 11.80 5.44
CA PHE A 110 -31.56 11.77 4.24
C PHE A 110 -30.88 10.42 4.06
N GLN A 111 -30.60 10.08 2.80
CA GLN A 111 -29.71 8.98 2.46
C GLN A 111 -28.30 9.27 3.02
N THR A 112 -27.66 8.23 3.54
CA THR A 112 -26.34 8.31 4.16
C THR A 112 -25.45 7.20 3.63
N LEU A 113 -24.14 7.43 3.56
CA LEU A 113 -23.20 6.41 3.12
C LEU A 113 -23.24 5.20 4.09
N GLN A 114 -23.18 4.00 3.53
CA GLN A 114 -23.06 2.75 4.30
C GLN A 114 -21.73 2.04 4.02
N SER A 115 -21.34 2.01 2.75
CA SER A 115 -20.06 1.43 2.34
C SER A 115 -19.57 2.00 1.02
N ALA A 116 -18.25 1.97 0.85
CA ALA A 116 -17.56 2.28 -0.40
C ALA A 116 -16.30 1.43 -0.50
N THR A 117 -15.72 1.33 -1.69
CA THR A 117 -14.39 0.75 -1.87
C THR A 117 -13.45 1.86 -2.33
N LEU A 118 -12.34 2.03 -1.62
CA LEU A 118 -11.26 2.93 -1.98
C LEU A 118 -10.21 2.14 -2.76
N ARG A 119 -10.09 2.39 -4.06
CA ARG A 119 -9.06 1.81 -4.90
C ARG A 119 -7.83 2.70 -4.88
N THR A 120 -6.75 2.21 -4.30
CA THR A 120 -5.44 2.87 -4.28
C THR A 120 -4.48 2.14 -5.22
N SER A 121 -3.68 2.90 -5.98
CA SER A 121 -2.58 2.34 -6.77
C SER A 121 -1.25 2.95 -6.33
N LEU A 122 -0.21 2.13 -6.29
CA LEU A 122 1.17 2.55 -6.03
C LEU A 122 2.07 2.07 -7.16
N THR A 123 2.71 3.01 -7.83
CA THR A 123 3.75 2.73 -8.83
C THR A 123 5.11 2.97 -8.20
N LEU A 124 6.04 2.04 -8.40
CA LEU A 124 7.40 2.11 -7.89
C LEU A 124 8.40 1.95 -9.04
N LYS A 125 9.51 2.67 -8.94
CA LYS A 125 10.64 2.57 -9.86
C LYS A 125 11.95 2.69 -9.07
N PRO A 126 12.88 1.73 -9.20
CA PRO A 126 14.21 1.87 -8.61
C PRO A 126 14.90 3.12 -9.16
N PHE A 127 15.36 4.00 -8.27
CA PHE A 127 16.03 5.25 -8.64
C PHE A 127 17.52 5.23 -8.30
N ALA A 128 17.88 4.75 -7.10
CA ALA A 128 19.26 4.64 -6.65
C ALA A 128 19.51 3.27 -5.97
N PRO A 129 20.73 2.70 -6.08
CA PRO A 129 21.94 3.27 -6.69
C PRO A 129 21.96 3.25 -8.23
N GLU A 130 21.15 2.40 -8.84
CA GLU A 130 20.98 2.31 -10.29
C GLU A 130 19.51 2.46 -10.64
N MET A 131 19.23 3.15 -11.76
CA MET A 131 17.88 3.32 -12.23
C MET A 131 17.39 2.03 -12.90
N GLY A 132 16.28 1.50 -12.38
CA GLY A 132 15.65 0.28 -12.85
C GLY A 132 14.38 0.52 -13.67
N PRO A 133 13.69 -0.55 -14.09
CA PRO A 133 12.42 -0.45 -14.78
C PRO A 133 11.31 0.03 -13.84
N THR A 134 10.31 0.72 -14.37
CA THR A 134 9.07 1.02 -13.65
C THR A 134 8.26 -0.26 -13.48
N PHE A 135 7.78 -0.51 -12.27
CA PHE A 135 6.97 -1.68 -11.99
C PHE A 135 5.52 -1.42 -12.38
N PRO A 136 4.74 -2.45 -12.75
CA PRO A 136 3.30 -2.33 -12.86
C PRO A 136 2.72 -1.77 -11.55
N ALA A 137 1.75 -0.87 -11.66
CA ALA A 137 1.09 -0.31 -10.49
C ALA A 137 0.48 -1.43 -9.64
N LYS A 138 0.86 -1.48 -8.36
CA LYS A 138 0.24 -2.36 -7.38
C LYS A 138 -1.07 -1.70 -6.95
N VAL A 139 -2.18 -2.38 -7.18
CA VAL A 139 -3.51 -1.92 -6.76
C VAL A 139 -3.88 -2.59 -5.44
N LEU A 140 -4.39 -1.80 -4.51
CA LEU A 140 -4.96 -2.21 -3.22
C LEU A 140 -6.36 -1.61 -3.13
N ASN A 141 -7.34 -2.42 -2.78
CA ASN A 141 -8.72 -1.98 -2.61
C ASN A 141 -9.04 -2.05 -1.12
N PHE A 142 -9.43 -0.93 -0.51
CA PHE A 142 -9.84 -0.87 0.89
C PHE A 142 -11.35 -0.76 0.99
N ASP A 143 -11.97 -1.72 1.67
CA ASP A 143 -13.40 -1.71 1.93
C ASP A 143 -13.71 -0.84 3.13
N ILE A 144 -14.58 0.14 2.91
CA ILE A 144 -14.99 1.13 3.89
C ILE A 144 -16.38 0.80 4.39
N ARG A 145 -16.55 0.84 5.71
CA ARG A 145 -17.86 0.99 6.35
C ARG A 145 -17.99 2.39 6.89
N PHE A 146 -19.16 2.96 6.67
CA PHE A 146 -19.49 4.28 7.17
C PHE A 146 -20.79 4.23 7.96
N LYS A 147 -20.85 5.01 9.03
CA LYS A 147 -22.05 5.19 9.82
C LYS A 147 -22.26 6.66 10.13
N GLU A 148 -23.23 7.23 9.43
CA GLU A 148 -23.88 8.46 9.88
C GLU A 148 -24.73 8.14 11.11
N THR A 149 -24.49 8.88 12.17
CA THR A 149 -25.15 8.73 13.46
C THR A 149 -26.24 9.78 13.64
N PRO A 150 -27.20 9.56 14.57
CA PRO A 150 -28.28 10.51 14.75
C PRO A 150 -27.82 11.83 15.42
N ASN A 151 -27.89 12.94 14.69
CA ASN A 151 -27.47 14.28 15.14
C ASN A 151 -28.33 14.92 16.24
N ASN A 152 -29.28 14.17 16.81
CA ASN A 152 -30.21 14.63 17.85
C ASN A 152 -29.99 13.94 19.21
N GLY A 153 -28.93 13.14 19.34
CA GLY A 153 -28.58 12.45 20.58
C GLY A 153 -27.75 13.31 21.55
N SER A 154 -27.78 12.95 22.83
CA SER A 154 -26.70 13.32 23.76
C SER A 154 -25.51 12.38 23.52
N ASN A 155 -24.28 12.86 23.74
CA ASN A 155 -23.06 12.06 23.65
C ASN A 155 -23.07 10.76 24.49
N THR A 156 -23.92 10.69 25.53
CA THR A 156 -24.09 9.48 26.36
C THR A 156 -25.07 8.45 25.78
N SER A 157 -25.86 8.82 24.76
CA SER A 157 -26.95 8.00 24.21
C SER A 157 -26.59 7.27 22.92
N CYS A 158 -25.35 7.43 22.44
CA CYS A 158 -24.89 6.91 21.15
C CYS A 158 -24.63 5.39 21.17
N GLY A 159 -24.51 4.79 22.35
CA GLY A 159 -24.10 3.39 22.51
C GLY A 159 -22.61 3.15 22.37
N PHE A 160 -21.81 4.21 22.17
CA PHE A 160 -20.35 4.21 22.16
C PHE A 160 -19.84 5.53 22.75
N THR A 161 -18.54 5.63 23.03
CA THR A 161 -17.94 6.89 23.51
C THR A 161 -17.90 7.90 22.38
N SER A 162 -18.62 9.00 22.54
CA SER A 162 -18.66 10.12 21.62
C SER A 162 -18.42 11.42 22.37
N VAL A 163 -17.87 12.42 21.70
CA VAL A 163 -17.66 13.76 22.25
C VAL A 163 -18.75 14.75 21.85
N SER A 164 -19.56 14.46 20.82
CA SER A 164 -20.66 15.31 20.34
C SER A 164 -22.01 14.58 20.30
N SER A 165 -22.97 15.07 19.50
CA SER A 165 -24.31 14.48 19.34
C SER A 165 -24.27 13.19 18.51
N CYS A 166 -23.47 12.23 18.97
CA CYS A 166 -22.97 11.07 18.25
C CYS A 166 -22.06 11.48 17.09
N ASP A 167 -20.80 11.06 17.19
CA ASP A 167 -19.80 11.29 16.15
C ASP A 167 -19.94 10.20 15.08
N ASP A 168 -19.86 10.61 13.83
CA ASP A 168 -19.92 9.72 12.69
C ASP A 168 -18.68 8.86 12.56
N ILE A 169 -18.88 7.62 12.09
CA ILE A 169 -17.85 6.59 12.16
C ILE A 169 -17.44 6.14 10.76
N PHE A 170 -16.14 6.21 10.49
CA PHE A 170 -15.48 5.63 9.33
C PHE A 170 -14.63 4.43 9.75
N VAL A 171 -14.70 3.32 9.03
CA VAL A 171 -13.94 2.10 9.33
C VAL A 171 -13.36 1.47 8.06
N ILE A 172 -12.09 1.07 8.12
CA ILE A 172 -11.44 0.20 7.13
C ILE A 172 -11.58 -1.26 7.57
N ILE A 173 -12.07 -2.12 6.67
CA ILE A 173 -12.41 -3.50 7.02
C ILE A 173 -11.23 -4.46 6.84
N ASN A 174 -10.50 -4.33 5.74
CA ASN A 174 -9.39 -5.19 5.35
C ASN A 174 -8.03 -4.55 5.73
N GLN A 175 -7.84 -4.36 7.04
CA GLN A 175 -6.61 -3.78 7.60
C GLN A 175 -5.34 -4.59 7.32
N GLU A 176 -5.47 -5.87 7.00
CA GLU A 176 -4.38 -6.75 6.57
C GLU A 176 -3.73 -6.31 5.24
N ASP A 177 -4.48 -5.61 4.39
CA ASP A 177 -3.99 -5.13 3.09
C ASP A 177 -3.11 -3.87 3.22
N LEU A 178 -2.93 -3.35 4.45
CA LEU A 178 -1.99 -2.28 4.76
C LEU A 178 -0.53 -2.72 4.65
N GLN A 179 -0.25 -4.02 4.46
CA GLN A 179 1.09 -4.54 4.25
C GLN A 179 1.16 -5.39 2.97
N THR A 180 2.14 -5.11 2.12
CA THR A 180 2.44 -5.92 0.93
C THR A 180 3.93 -6.10 0.76
N SER A 181 4.35 -7.15 0.04
CA SER A 181 5.76 -7.35 -0.29
C SER A 181 5.96 -7.84 -1.71
N PHE A 182 7.14 -7.62 -2.25
CA PHE A 182 7.59 -8.11 -3.54
C PHE A 182 9.09 -8.42 -3.51
N VAL A 183 9.56 -9.24 -4.45
CA VAL A 183 10.97 -9.57 -4.57
C VAL A 183 11.55 -8.86 -5.78
N TYR A 184 12.69 -8.20 -5.60
CA TYR A 184 13.44 -7.56 -6.67
C TYR A 184 14.93 -7.62 -6.38
N ASP A 185 15.74 -7.99 -7.38
CA ASP A 185 17.19 -8.08 -7.29
C ASP A 185 17.70 -8.80 -6.04
N GLY A 186 17.08 -9.93 -5.68
CA GLY A 186 17.50 -10.74 -4.54
C GLY A 186 17.12 -10.19 -3.16
N PHE A 187 16.33 -9.11 -3.10
CA PHE A 187 15.79 -8.57 -1.86
C PHE A 187 14.26 -8.71 -1.83
N LYS A 188 13.71 -9.00 -0.66
CA LYS A 188 12.29 -8.85 -0.38
C LYS A 188 12.04 -7.45 0.14
N TYR A 189 11.31 -6.65 -0.62
CA TYR A 189 10.85 -5.34 -0.20
C TYR A 189 9.46 -5.47 0.42
N THR A 190 9.29 -4.94 1.63
CA THR A 190 8.03 -4.91 2.35
C THR A 190 7.58 -3.45 2.48
N ILE A 191 6.38 -3.17 1.99
CA ILE A 191 5.70 -1.89 2.07
C ILE A 191 4.69 -1.97 3.21
N ASN A 192 4.76 -1.03 4.14
CA ASN A 192 3.77 -0.84 5.18
C ASN A 192 3.09 0.50 4.97
N LEU A 193 1.80 0.50 4.67
CA LEU A 193 0.98 1.70 4.63
C LEU A 193 0.69 2.13 6.06
N ILE A 194 0.85 3.43 6.31
CA ILE A 194 0.63 4.03 7.62
C ILE A 194 -0.14 5.34 7.47
N GLU A 195 -0.93 5.65 8.48
CA GLU A 195 -1.62 6.93 8.62
C GLU A 195 -0.75 7.85 9.50
N THR A 196 -0.55 9.10 9.09
CA THR A 196 0.49 10.00 9.65
C THR A 196 -0.06 11.18 10.44
N THR A 197 -1.36 11.46 10.35
CA THR A 197 -2.04 12.50 11.14
C THR A 197 -2.58 11.97 12.48
N GLN A 198 -2.46 10.67 12.75
CA GLN A 198 -2.96 9.99 13.96
C GLN A 198 -4.49 10.06 14.11
N SER A 199 -5.17 10.28 13.00
CA SER A 199 -6.62 10.31 12.91
C SER A 199 -7.20 8.89 12.95
N LEU A 200 -6.49 7.93 12.34
CA LEU A 200 -6.95 6.55 12.22
C LEU A 200 -6.45 5.71 13.42
N ASN A 201 -7.40 5.23 14.22
CA ASN A 201 -7.14 4.56 15.48
C ASN A 201 -7.93 3.26 15.61
N LEU A 202 -7.51 2.38 16.52
CA LEU A 202 -8.35 1.27 16.93
C LEU A 202 -9.58 1.81 17.68
N LEU A 203 -10.76 1.53 17.15
CA LEU A 203 -12.00 1.98 17.76
C LEU A 203 -12.47 1.02 18.85
N SER A 204 -13.29 1.52 19.77
CA SER A 204 -13.93 0.68 20.77
C SER A 204 -14.81 -0.40 20.11
N ALA A 205 -14.96 -1.56 20.76
CA ALA A 205 -15.81 -2.63 20.24
C ALA A 205 -17.26 -2.17 19.99
N ALA A 206 -17.76 -1.24 20.80
CA ALA A 206 -19.08 -0.65 20.63
C ALA A 206 -19.19 0.22 19.38
N ALA A 207 -18.20 1.09 19.12
CA ALA A 207 -18.15 1.90 17.91
C ALA A 207 -18.04 1.02 16.65
N CYS A 208 -17.19 -0.02 16.69
CA CYS A 208 -17.10 -0.99 15.60
C CYS A 208 -18.44 -1.68 15.33
N ALA A 209 -19.13 -2.14 16.37
CA ALA A 209 -20.44 -2.79 16.23
C ALA A 209 -21.49 -1.86 15.60
N ILE A 210 -21.48 -0.57 15.98
CA ILE A 210 -22.38 0.45 15.43
C ILE A 210 -22.10 0.71 13.94
N ALA A 211 -20.83 0.68 13.53
CA ALA A 211 -20.42 0.74 12.12
C ALA A 211 -20.63 -0.58 11.34
N GLY A 212 -21.08 -1.64 12.01
CA GLY A 212 -21.25 -2.97 11.40
C GLY A 212 -19.93 -3.69 11.11
N ALA A 213 -18.87 -3.37 11.87
CA ALA A 213 -17.55 -3.98 11.79
C ALA A 213 -17.28 -4.89 13.02
N GLN A 214 -16.27 -5.75 12.90
CA GLN A 214 -15.81 -6.59 14.01
C GLN A 214 -15.07 -5.77 15.07
N ALA A 215 -15.03 -6.26 16.31
CA ALA A 215 -14.28 -5.60 17.39
C ALA A 215 -12.78 -5.51 17.04
N GLY A 216 -12.14 -4.38 17.39
CA GLY A 216 -10.76 -4.10 16.99
C GLY A 216 -10.63 -3.55 15.58
N CYS A 217 -11.69 -2.93 15.07
CA CYS A 217 -11.68 -2.26 13.76
C CYS A 217 -10.82 -0.99 13.79
N LEU A 218 -10.22 -0.68 12.64
CA LEU A 218 -9.39 0.49 12.42
C LEU A 218 -10.22 1.59 11.74
N GLY A 219 -10.29 2.77 12.33
CA GLY A 219 -11.22 3.79 11.89
C GLY A 219 -11.04 5.13 12.59
N PHE A 220 -11.96 6.04 12.35
CA PHE A 220 -12.02 7.32 13.06
C PHE A 220 -13.46 7.73 13.30
N GLN A 221 -13.62 8.64 14.27
CA GLN A 221 -14.88 9.28 14.61
C GLN A 221 -14.76 10.77 14.29
N THR A 222 -15.70 11.33 13.53
CA THR A 222 -15.69 12.75 13.18
C THR A 222 -16.81 13.49 13.91
N ILE A 223 -16.44 14.56 14.59
CA ILE A 223 -17.37 15.42 15.32
C ILE A 223 -18.35 16.10 14.36
N GLU A 224 -19.62 16.22 14.75
CA GLU A 224 -20.63 16.95 14.00
C GLU A 224 -20.23 18.40 13.69
N GLY A 225 -20.34 18.81 12.43
CA GLY A 225 -19.95 20.14 11.94
C GLY A 225 -18.44 20.37 11.90
N GLN A 226 -17.64 19.31 11.94
CA GLN A 226 -16.18 19.35 11.82
C GLN A 226 -15.72 18.42 10.69
N GLU A 227 -14.43 18.51 10.37
CA GLU A 227 -13.79 17.57 9.47
C GLU A 227 -12.74 16.72 10.19
N ASN A 228 -12.55 15.51 9.71
CA ASN A 228 -11.43 14.68 10.10
C ASN A 228 -10.64 14.28 8.87
N LYS A 229 -9.35 14.58 8.85
CA LYS A 229 -8.44 14.26 7.75
C LYS A 229 -7.49 13.16 8.17
N ALA A 230 -7.37 12.12 7.36
CA ALA A 230 -6.41 11.03 7.52
C ALA A 230 -5.41 11.08 6.36
N GLN A 231 -4.16 11.45 6.66
CA GLN A 231 -3.07 11.46 5.67
C GLN A 231 -2.37 10.11 5.68
N PHE A 232 -2.24 9.49 4.51
CA PHE A 232 -1.52 8.23 4.38
C PHE A 232 -0.11 8.44 3.84
N GLY A 233 0.75 7.47 4.12
CA GLY A 233 2.05 7.30 3.50
C GLY A 233 2.47 5.83 3.60
N PHE A 234 3.70 5.53 3.20
CA PHE A 234 4.26 4.20 3.38
C PHE A 234 5.71 4.22 3.83
N LEU A 235 6.11 3.15 4.50
CA LEU A 235 7.49 2.79 4.77
C LEU A 235 7.85 1.60 3.89
N ILE A 236 9.04 1.63 3.28
CA ILE A 236 9.58 0.52 2.50
C ILE A 236 10.85 0.00 3.14
N ASN A 237 10.87 -1.28 3.48
CA ASN A 237 12.00 -1.97 4.09
C ASN A 237 12.46 -3.12 3.19
N ALA A 238 13.74 -3.47 3.27
CA ALA A 238 14.31 -4.54 2.47
C ALA A 238 14.98 -5.59 3.35
N GLU A 239 14.81 -6.86 2.98
CA GLU A 239 15.49 -8.01 3.56
C GLU A 239 16.22 -8.76 2.43
N GLN A 240 17.50 -9.05 2.62
CA GLN A 240 18.27 -9.84 1.65
C GLN A 240 17.78 -11.29 1.67
N LEU A 241 17.48 -11.84 0.50
CA LEU A 241 17.18 -13.26 0.37
C LEU A 241 18.49 -14.02 0.22
N ASP A 242 18.75 -14.94 1.14
CA ASP A 242 19.86 -15.88 1.04
C ASP A 242 19.60 -16.88 -0.10
N VAL A 243 19.90 -16.46 -1.32
CA VAL A 243 19.97 -17.39 -2.45
C VAL A 243 21.31 -18.11 -2.32
N SER A 244 21.29 -19.32 -1.74
CA SER A 244 22.45 -20.21 -1.75
C SER A 244 22.98 -20.26 -3.18
N ALA A 245 24.20 -19.75 -3.39
CA ALA A 245 24.76 -19.62 -4.73
C ALA A 245 24.63 -20.97 -5.47
N PRO A 246 24.20 -20.97 -6.75
CA PRO A 246 24.06 -22.21 -7.49
C PRO A 246 25.39 -22.97 -7.39
N GLY A 247 25.34 -24.28 -7.15
CA GLY A 247 26.50 -25.13 -6.93
C GLY A 247 27.52 -25.18 -8.08
N THR A 248 27.47 -24.25 -9.03
CA THR A 248 28.41 -24.03 -10.12
C THR A 248 29.82 -23.76 -9.63
N LEU A 249 30.03 -23.09 -8.48
CA LEU A 249 31.34 -23.02 -7.82
C LEU A 249 31.82 -24.41 -7.38
N GLY A 250 30.92 -25.22 -6.83
CA GLY A 250 31.20 -26.61 -6.48
C GLY A 250 31.53 -27.46 -7.69
N VAL A 251 30.76 -27.35 -8.78
CA VAL A 251 30.97 -28.07 -10.05
C VAL A 251 32.25 -27.60 -10.75
N PHE A 252 32.59 -26.30 -10.70
CA PHE A 252 33.83 -25.77 -11.25
C PHE A 252 35.04 -26.27 -10.45
N ALA A 253 34.97 -26.24 -9.11
CA ALA A 253 36.01 -26.79 -8.25
C ALA A 253 36.19 -28.31 -8.45
N LEU A 254 35.08 -29.06 -8.55
CA LEU A 254 35.10 -30.50 -8.85
C LEU A 254 35.62 -30.79 -10.27
N GLY A 255 35.29 -29.95 -11.25
CA GLY A 255 35.78 -30.04 -12.62
C GLY A 255 37.30 -29.84 -12.70
N LEU A 256 37.83 -28.84 -11.99
CA LEU A 256 39.27 -28.60 -11.88
C LEU A 256 40.00 -29.75 -11.16
N LEU A 257 39.42 -30.29 -10.09
CA LEU A 257 39.95 -31.47 -9.40
C LEU A 257 39.97 -32.71 -10.32
N GLY A 258 38.90 -32.95 -11.10
CA GLY A 258 38.83 -34.05 -12.06
C GLY A 258 39.86 -33.94 -13.19
N LEU A 259 40.12 -32.72 -13.69
CA LEU A 259 41.16 -32.44 -14.69
C LEU A 259 42.58 -32.61 -14.12
N GLY A 260 42.83 -32.21 -12.87
CA GLY A 260 44.12 -32.41 -12.20
C GLY A 260 44.48 -33.89 -11.98
N LEU A 261 43.49 -34.71 -11.63
CA LEU A 261 43.67 -36.16 -11.45
C LEU A 261 43.89 -36.91 -12.78
N THR A 262 43.27 -36.46 -13.87
CA THR A 262 43.45 -37.05 -15.20
C THR A 262 44.77 -36.64 -15.86
N ALA A 263 45.26 -35.42 -15.63
CA ALA A 263 46.57 -34.97 -16.10
C ALA A 263 47.74 -35.73 -15.44
N ARG A 264 47.64 -36.05 -14.14
CA ARG A 264 48.66 -36.86 -13.42
C ARG A 264 48.81 -38.28 -13.96
N ARG A 265 47.76 -38.86 -14.54
CA ARG A 265 47.81 -40.21 -15.13
C ARG A 265 48.49 -40.26 -16.51
N ARG A 266 48.82 -39.12 -17.12
CA ARG A 266 49.43 -39.06 -18.46
C ARG A 266 50.94 -38.77 -18.47
N GLN A 267 51.63 -38.73 -17.32
CA GLN A 267 53.09 -38.74 -17.34
C GLN A 267 53.58 -40.12 -17.82
N PRO A 268 54.26 -40.22 -18.98
CA PRO A 268 54.87 -41.47 -19.40
C PRO A 268 56.08 -41.75 -18.50
N GLN A 269 56.20 -42.99 -18.03
CA GLN A 269 57.46 -43.47 -17.46
C GLN A 269 58.54 -43.36 -18.55
N LEU A 270 59.53 -42.51 -18.30
CA LEU A 270 60.81 -42.55 -18.99
C LEU A 270 61.56 -43.80 -18.48
N SER A 271 61.70 -44.80 -19.36
CA SER A 271 62.71 -45.86 -19.29
C SER A 271 63.14 -46.20 -20.71
#